data_AF-A0A1B6MKP4-F1
#
_entry.id   AF-A0A1B6MKP4-F1
#
_cell.length_a   1.000
_cell.length_b   1.000
_cell.length_c   1.000
_cell.angle_alpha   90.00
_cell.angle_beta   90.00
_cell.angle_gamma   90.00
#
_symmetry.space_group_name_H-M   'P 1'
#
loop_
_entity.id
_entity.type
_entity.pdbx_description
1 polymer ?
#
loop_
_entity_poly.entity_id
_entity_poly.type
_entity_poly.pdbx_seq_one_letter_code
_entity_poly.pdbx_strand_id
1 'polypeptide(L)'
;ATLRLVSAIYTIVRSFRSRLAMSLLLRSSRALQRVAALNPAASYASHAPAHKEPSPIGNREVVGFGFNGAANYSDRTDFPLPAIRFKPVTPDIQALREKEKGDWKKLSIAEKKQLYRASFCQTFAEMEAPTGEWKSITGCTFFFMSLALWVYMAMKLFVYPKELPPTFAVDRQQAQMQRMIDISINPVEGIASNWDYEKNDWKK
;
A
#
# COMPACT_ATOMS: atom_id res chain seq x y z
N ALA A 1 -14.30 16.67 38.77
CA ALA A 1 -13.16 16.12 37.98
C ALA A 1 -13.39 16.25 36.45
N THR A 2 -14.60 15.95 35.96
CA THR A 2 -14.98 15.97 34.52
C THR A 2 -14.91 17.35 33.84
N LEU A 3 -15.30 18.43 34.51
CA LEU A 3 -15.26 19.80 33.96
C LEU A 3 -13.84 20.32 33.65
N ARG A 4 -12.83 19.86 34.39
CA ARG A 4 -11.42 20.27 34.15
C ARG A 4 -10.82 19.60 32.93
N LEU A 5 -11.27 18.38 32.63
CA LEU A 5 -10.76 17.59 31.49
C LEU A 5 -11.32 18.13 30.16
N VAL A 6 -12.59 18.53 30.14
CA VAL A 6 -13.23 19.18 28.98
C VAL A 6 -12.60 20.54 28.67
N SER A 7 -12.31 21.34 29.69
CA SER A 7 -11.62 22.63 29.53
C SER A 7 -10.18 22.48 29.03
N ALA A 8 -9.45 21.47 29.50
CA ALA A 8 -8.10 21.15 29.03
C ALA A 8 -8.09 20.75 27.55
N ILE A 9 -9.03 19.90 27.12
CA ILE A 9 -9.17 19.49 25.72
C ILE A 9 -9.55 20.68 24.84
N TYR A 10 -10.49 21.52 25.27
CA TYR A 10 -10.90 22.71 24.53
C TYR A 10 -9.74 23.71 24.34
N THR A 11 -8.89 23.87 25.36
CA THR A 11 -7.72 24.76 25.32
C THR A 11 -6.62 24.22 24.40
N ILE A 12 -6.39 22.89 24.39
CA ILE A 12 -5.44 22.24 23.48
C ILE A 12 -5.89 22.36 22.02
N VAL A 13 -7.17 22.13 21.74
CA VAL A 13 -7.75 22.26 20.39
C VAL A 13 -7.71 23.71 19.89
N ARG A 14 -7.98 24.69 20.77
CA ARG A 14 -7.88 26.12 20.45
C ARG A 14 -6.43 26.57 20.23
N SER A 15 -5.48 26.05 21.00
CA SER A 15 -4.04 26.29 20.82
C SER A 15 -3.55 25.78 19.46
N PHE A 16 -4.00 24.59 19.04
CA PHE A 16 -3.66 23.97 17.75
C PHE A 16 -4.19 24.78 16.55
N ARG A 17 -5.39 25.37 16.67
CA ARG A 17 -5.98 26.23 15.63
C ARG A 17 -5.20 27.52 15.35
N SER A 18 -4.44 28.05 16.33
CA SER A 18 -3.76 29.35 16.18
C SER A 18 -2.29 29.27 15.73
N ARG A 19 -1.61 28.13 15.94
CA ARG A 19 -0.15 28.02 15.72
C ARG A 19 0.29 27.19 14.52
N LEU A 20 -0.61 26.44 13.87
CA LEU A 20 -0.29 25.59 12.71
C LEU A 20 -0.74 26.15 11.35
N ALA A 21 -1.66 27.12 11.34
CA ALA A 21 -2.23 27.61 10.08
C ALA A 21 -1.31 28.56 9.28
N MET A 22 -0.22 29.09 9.86
CA MET A 22 0.62 30.10 9.19
C MET A 22 2.09 29.68 8.95
N SER A 23 2.56 28.57 9.53
CA SER A 23 3.98 28.17 9.43
C SER A 23 4.24 26.92 8.56
N LEU A 24 3.20 26.14 8.22
CA LEU A 24 3.33 24.97 7.33
C LEU A 24 3.14 25.30 5.84
N LEU A 25 2.52 26.42 5.49
CA LEU A 25 2.25 26.77 4.09
C LEU A 25 3.40 27.51 3.38
N LEU A 26 4.47 27.88 4.08
CA LEU A 26 5.63 28.57 3.49
C LEU A 26 6.91 27.71 3.41
N ARG A 27 6.89 26.46 3.88
CA ARG A 27 8.04 25.52 3.80
C ARG A 27 7.90 24.42 2.75
N SER A 28 6.76 24.33 2.06
CA SER A 28 6.49 23.28 1.07
C SER A 28 6.98 23.58 -0.36
N SER A 29 7.43 24.80 -0.69
CA SER A 29 7.76 25.14 -2.08
C SER A 29 9.05 24.49 -2.60
N ARG A 30 10.07 24.29 -1.76
CA ARG A 30 11.36 23.68 -2.21
C ARG A 30 11.34 22.15 -2.25
N ALA A 31 10.53 21.51 -1.42
CA ALA A 31 10.40 20.04 -1.42
C ALA A 31 9.58 19.55 -2.62
N LEU A 32 8.50 20.26 -2.98
CA LEU A 32 7.70 19.93 -4.15
C LEU A 32 8.44 20.11 -5.49
N GLN A 33 9.36 21.08 -5.58
CA GLN A 33 10.20 21.25 -6.78
C GLN A 33 11.14 20.06 -7.03
N ARG A 34 11.58 19.34 -5.98
CA ARG A 34 12.43 18.14 -6.16
C ARG A 34 11.65 16.90 -6.54
N VAL A 35 10.36 16.81 -6.19
CA VAL A 35 9.52 15.65 -6.53
C VAL A 35 9.07 15.69 -8.00
N ALA A 36 8.91 16.89 -8.59
CA ALA A 36 8.61 17.03 -10.01
C ALA A 36 9.75 16.56 -10.95
N ALA A 37 10.99 16.48 -10.46
CA ALA A 37 12.13 15.95 -11.21
C ALA A 37 12.19 14.41 -11.25
N LEU A 38 11.28 13.73 -10.54
CA LEU A 38 11.17 12.25 -10.49
C LEU A 38 9.96 11.76 -11.29
N ASN A 39 9.72 12.32 -12.48
CA ASN A 39 8.70 11.80 -13.37
C ASN A 39 9.32 10.75 -14.34
N PRO A 40 9.20 9.44 -14.08
CA PRO A 40 9.73 8.40 -14.97
C PRO A 40 8.98 8.33 -16.31
N ALA A 41 7.85 9.04 -16.45
CA ALA A 41 7.09 9.08 -17.70
C ALA A 41 7.79 9.85 -18.83
N ALA A 42 8.80 10.68 -18.53
CA ALA A 42 9.52 11.44 -19.55
C ALA A 42 10.62 10.63 -20.28
N SER A 43 10.92 9.40 -19.86
CA SER A 43 12.02 8.60 -20.43
C SER A 43 11.62 7.69 -21.61
N TYR A 44 10.36 7.70 -22.06
CA TYR A 44 9.90 6.79 -23.13
C TYR A 44 9.81 7.40 -24.54
N ALA A 45 10.25 8.65 -24.74
CA ALA A 45 10.18 9.28 -26.06
C ALA A 45 11.38 10.19 -26.33
N SER A 46 12.51 9.62 -26.74
CA SER A 46 13.54 10.38 -27.44
C SER A 46 14.35 9.48 -28.36
N HIS A 47 13.95 9.46 -29.65
CA HIS A 47 14.86 9.17 -30.75
C HIS A 47 15.85 10.34 -30.89
N ALA A 48 16.83 10.43 -29.99
CA ALA A 48 17.94 11.37 -30.08
C ALA A 48 19.21 10.63 -30.51
N PRO A 49 20.09 11.23 -31.34
CA PRO A 49 21.31 10.58 -31.79
C PRO A 49 22.23 10.30 -30.61
N ALA A 50 22.96 9.18 -30.71
CA ALA A 50 23.77 8.57 -29.68
C ALA A 50 24.77 9.53 -29.00
N HIS A 51 24.34 10.20 -27.93
CA HIS A 51 25.25 10.46 -26.83
C HIS A 51 25.68 9.10 -26.29
N LYS A 52 27.01 8.86 -26.21
CA LYS A 52 27.59 7.76 -25.41
C LYS A 52 27.29 8.04 -23.94
N GLU A 53 26.03 7.97 -23.54
CA GLU A 53 25.75 7.64 -22.16
C GLU A 53 26.36 6.26 -21.91
N PRO A 54 27.13 6.07 -20.84
CA PRO A 54 27.58 4.74 -20.47
C PRO A 54 26.33 3.86 -20.42
N SER A 55 26.33 2.76 -21.19
CA SER A 55 25.20 1.84 -21.19
C SER A 55 24.82 1.56 -19.73
N PRO A 56 23.53 1.54 -19.35
CA PRO A 56 23.08 1.30 -17.97
C PRO A 56 23.67 0.04 -17.31
N ILE A 57 24.24 -0.84 -18.15
CA ILE A 57 24.82 -2.15 -17.87
C ILE A 57 26.27 -2.04 -17.34
N GLY A 58 26.99 -0.96 -17.66
CA GLY A 58 28.42 -0.81 -17.34
C GLY A 58 29.30 -1.91 -17.97
N ASN A 59 30.33 -2.37 -17.25
CA ASN A 59 31.25 -3.43 -17.69
C ASN A 59 30.73 -4.85 -17.39
N ARG A 60 29.41 -5.07 -17.39
CA ARG A 60 28.82 -6.38 -17.13
C ARG A 60 28.68 -7.16 -18.42
N GLU A 61 28.91 -8.47 -18.33
CA GLU A 61 28.79 -9.38 -19.45
C GLU A 61 27.31 -9.64 -19.79
N VAL A 62 26.98 -9.55 -21.09
CA VAL A 62 25.69 -9.95 -21.65
C VAL A 62 25.78 -11.42 -22.05
N VAL A 63 24.91 -12.25 -21.47
CA VAL A 63 24.96 -13.72 -21.56
C VAL A 63 23.76 -14.29 -22.33
N GLY A 64 22.68 -13.53 -22.43
CA GLY A 64 21.48 -13.97 -23.12
C GLY A 64 20.51 -12.84 -23.39
N PHE A 65 19.28 -13.21 -23.72
CA PHE A 65 18.20 -12.27 -23.96
C PHE A 65 17.47 -11.96 -22.65
N GLY A 66 17.08 -10.70 -22.44
CA GLY A 66 16.26 -10.33 -21.29
C GLY A 66 14.79 -10.64 -21.50
N PHE A 67 14.04 -10.70 -20.40
CA PHE A 67 12.61 -10.99 -20.42
C PHE A 67 11.79 -9.99 -21.26
N ASN A 68 12.32 -8.78 -21.48
CA ASN A 68 11.72 -7.72 -22.29
C ASN A 68 12.53 -7.42 -23.57
N GLY A 69 13.46 -8.30 -23.96
CA GLY A 69 14.35 -8.10 -25.12
C GLY A 69 15.52 -7.14 -24.87
N ALA A 70 15.57 -6.45 -23.73
CA ALA A 70 16.69 -5.60 -23.35
C ALA A 70 17.71 -6.36 -22.47
N ALA A 71 18.97 -5.94 -22.48
CA ALA A 71 20.00 -6.51 -21.62
C ALA A 71 19.88 -5.95 -20.19
N ASN A 72 18.95 -6.50 -19.41
CA ASN A 72 18.71 -6.11 -18.02
C ASN A 72 18.94 -7.27 -17.02
N TYR A 73 19.22 -6.89 -15.77
CA TYR A 73 19.34 -7.82 -14.65
C TYR A 73 18.06 -7.78 -13.82
N SER A 74 17.48 -8.92 -13.51
CA SER A 74 16.38 -9.03 -12.55
C SER A 74 16.38 -10.43 -11.94
N ASP A 75 16.35 -10.49 -10.61
CA ASP A 75 16.20 -11.73 -9.85
C ASP A 75 14.71 -12.09 -9.82
N ARG A 76 14.35 -13.12 -10.58
CA ARG A 76 12.97 -13.54 -10.81
C ARG A 76 12.85 -15.06 -10.81
N THR A 77 11.80 -15.56 -10.20
CA THR A 77 11.55 -17.01 -10.15
C THR A 77 11.04 -17.56 -11.49
N ASP A 78 10.27 -16.76 -12.24
CA ASP A 78 9.77 -17.08 -13.57
C ASP A 78 10.83 -16.92 -14.69
N PHE A 79 11.85 -16.10 -14.43
CA PHE A 79 12.94 -15.86 -15.38
C PHE A 79 14.31 -16.05 -14.69
N PRO A 80 14.74 -17.31 -14.48
CA PRO A 80 15.88 -17.64 -13.63
C PRO A 80 17.25 -17.26 -14.21
N LEU A 81 17.32 -16.98 -15.51
CA LEU A 81 18.55 -16.69 -16.25
C LEU A 81 18.48 -15.28 -16.84
N PRO A 82 18.89 -14.23 -16.10
CA PRO A 82 18.85 -12.85 -16.57
C PRO A 82 19.79 -12.62 -17.76
N ALA A 83 19.53 -11.56 -18.53
CA ALA A 83 20.28 -11.24 -19.75
C ALA A 83 21.75 -10.92 -19.49
N ILE A 84 22.03 -10.31 -18.35
CA ILE A 84 23.37 -9.86 -17.93
C ILE A 84 23.75 -10.51 -16.61
N ARG A 85 25.04 -10.57 -16.30
CA ARG A 85 25.53 -10.99 -14.97
C ARG A 85 25.32 -9.88 -13.92
N PHE A 86 25.24 -10.26 -12.66
CA PHE A 86 25.08 -9.32 -11.55
C PHE A 86 26.28 -8.38 -11.38
N LYS A 87 27.50 -8.94 -11.28
CA LYS A 87 28.72 -8.16 -11.05
C LYS A 87 29.40 -7.75 -12.37
N PRO A 88 30.08 -6.58 -12.40
CA PRO A 88 30.95 -6.22 -13.52
C PRO A 88 32.14 -7.19 -13.61
N VAL A 89 32.74 -7.28 -14.80
CA VAL A 89 33.92 -8.11 -15.02
C VAL A 89 35.13 -7.48 -14.32
N THR A 90 35.62 -8.14 -13.28
CA THR A 90 36.90 -7.82 -12.60
C THR A 90 37.96 -8.86 -12.99
N PRO A 91 39.27 -8.54 -12.92
CA PRO A 91 40.33 -9.49 -13.29
C PRO A 91 40.26 -10.80 -12.50
N ASP A 92 39.91 -10.75 -11.22
CA ASP A 92 39.75 -11.95 -10.38
C ASP A 92 38.59 -12.84 -10.85
N ILE A 93 37.46 -12.23 -11.21
CA ILE A 93 36.31 -12.96 -11.76
C ILE A 93 36.70 -13.55 -13.12
N GLN A 94 37.42 -12.79 -13.95
CA GLN A 94 37.85 -13.25 -15.27
C GLN A 94 38.79 -14.46 -15.19
N ALA A 95 39.75 -14.45 -14.26
CA ALA A 95 40.60 -15.62 -13.98
C ALA A 95 39.79 -16.82 -13.49
N LEU A 96 38.76 -16.61 -12.67
CA LEU A 96 37.83 -17.68 -12.26
C LEU A 96 36.99 -18.20 -13.43
N ARG A 97 36.59 -17.35 -14.38
CA ARG A 97 35.88 -17.75 -15.61
C ARG A 97 36.76 -18.57 -16.54
N GLU A 98 38.05 -18.27 -16.62
CA GLU A 98 38.99 -19.09 -17.39
C GLU A 98 39.12 -20.50 -16.79
N LYS A 99 39.15 -20.60 -15.46
CA LYS A 99 39.08 -21.90 -14.76
C LYS A 99 37.74 -22.61 -14.94
N GLU A 100 36.63 -21.86 -15.02
CA GLU A 100 35.26 -22.39 -15.23
C GLU A 100 35.13 -23.16 -16.55
N LYS A 101 35.93 -22.83 -17.58
CA LYS A 101 35.96 -23.55 -18.86
C LYS A 101 36.51 -24.98 -18.75
N GLY A 102 37.21 -25.31 -17.66
CA GLY A 102 37.78 -26.63 -17.39
C GLY A 102 36.86 -27.56 -16.58
N ASP A 103 37.44 -28.56 -15.92
CA ASP A 103 36.70 -29.51 -15.08
C ASP A 103 36.27 -28.89 -13.74
N TRP A 104 34.96 -28.87 -13.48
CA TRP A 104 34.35 -28.32 -12.26
C TRP A 104 34.62 -29.15 -11.00
N LYS A 105 35.15 -30.37 -11.12
CA LYS A 105 35.63 -31.14 -9.97
C LYS A 105 36.88 -30.54 -9.35
N LYS A 106 37.67 -29.77 -10.12
CA LYS A 106 38.89 -29.10 -9.64
C LYS A 106 38.60 -27.76 -8.95
N LEU A 107 37.39 -27.22 -9.08
CA LEU A 107 36.98 -25.98 -8.42
C LEU A 107 36.60 -26.25 -6.96
N SER A 108 37.17 -25.45 -6.06
CA SER A 108 36.80 -25.44 -4.64
C SER A 108 35.36 -24.96 -4.45
N ILE A 109 34.75 -25.30 -3.30
CA ILE A 109 33.41 -24.85 -2.95
C ILE A 109 33.35 -23.31 -2.86
N ALA A 110 34.42 -22.67 -2.40
CA ALA A 110 34.51 -21.22 -2.32
C ALA A 110 34.50 -20.56 -3.71
N GLU A 111 35.28 -21.09 -4.66
CA GLU A 111 35.30 -20.60 -6.05
C GLU A 111 33.93 -20.75 -6.73
N LYS A 112 33.24 -21.87 -6.49
CA LYS A 112 31.87 -22.09 -6.99
C LYS A 112 30.89 -21.06 -6.43
N LYS A 113 30.94 -20.79 -5.12
CA LYS A 113 30.12 -19.75 -4.49
C LYS A 113 30.44 -18.36 -5.03
N GLN A 114 31.71 -18.07 -5.31
CA GLN A 114 32.14 -16.80 -5.87
C GLN A 114 31.65 -16.62 -7.32
N LEU A 115 31.73 -17.66 -8.15
CA LEU A 115 31.14 -17.66 -9.50
C LEU A 115 29.63 -17.47 -9.47
N TYR A 116 28.94 -18.11 -8.52
CA TYR A 116 27.50 -17.94 -8.32
C TYR A 116 27.17 -16.49 -7.94
N ARG A 117 27.82 -15.92 -6.92
CA ARG A 117 27.60 -14.52 -6.48
C ARG A 117 28.10 -13.46 -7.46
N ALA A 118 28.97 -13.82 -8.40
CA ALA A 118 29.33 -12.95 -9.52
C ALA A 118 28.21 -12.93 -10.58
N SER A 119 27.52 -14.07 -10.75
CA SER A 119 26.47 -14.23 -11.74
C SER A 119 25.12 -13.74 -11.26
N PHE A 120 24.77 -14.04 -10.01
CA PHE A 120 23.48 -13.78 -9.39
C PHE A 120 23.63 -12.95 -8.10
N CYS A 121 22.73 -12.00 -7.87
CA CYS A 121 22.68 -11.23 -6.64
C CYS A 121 22.09 -12.07 -5.51
N GLN A 122 20.88 -12.58 -5.72
CA GLN A 122 20.12 -13.37 -4.75
C GLN A 122 20.03 -14.85 -5.13
N THR A 123 19.95 -15.71 -4.12
CA THR A 123 19.53 -17.11 -4.30
C THR A 123 18.01 -17.23 -4.30
N PHE A 124 17.46 -18.34 -4.78
CA PHE A 124 16.01 -18.61 -4.68
C PHE A 124 15.49 -18.52 -3.25
N ALA A 125 16.23 -19.05 -2.28
CA ALA A 125 15.87 -18.97 -0.87
C ALA A 125 15.87 -17.52 -0.34
N GLU A 126 16.71 -16.64 -0.87
CA GLU A 126 16.75 -15.21 -0.50
C GLU A 126 15.60 -14.43 -1.16
N MET A 127 15.26 -14.76 -2.41
CA MET A 127 14.12 -14.15 -3.12
C MET A 127 12.78 -14.50 -2.47
N GLU A 128 12.62 -15.75 -2.02
CA GLU A 128 11.39 -16.25 -1.39
C GLU A 128 11.34 -15.99 0.12
N ALA A 129 12.36 -15.33 0.69
CA ALA A 129 12.43 -15.09 2.12
C ALA A 129 11.28 -14.18 2.59
N PRO A 130 10.53 -14.55 3.64
CA PRO A 130 9.41 -13.76 4.13
C PRO A 130 9.90 -12.48 4.82
N THR A 131 9.51 -11.31 4.32
CA THR A 131 9.92 -9.99 4.87
C THR A 131 9.09 -9.53 6.08
N GLY A 132 7.90 -10.11 6.27
CA GLY A 132 6.99 -9.74 7.36
C GLY A 132 6.23 -8.42 7.16
N GLU A 133 6.28 -7.82 5.96
CA GLU A 133 5.61 -6.56 5.61
C GLU A 133 4.11 -6.55 5.93
N TRP A 134 3.45 -7.70 5.79
CA TRP A 134 2.02 -7.86 6.09
C TRP A 134 1.65 -7.39 7.51
N LYS A 135 2.57 -7.52 8.49
CA LYS A 135 2.36 -7.08 9.87
C LYS A 135 2.25 -5.56 9.95
N SER A 136 3.13 -4.84 9.23
CA SER A 136 3.10 -3.38 9.17
C SER A 136 1.86 -2.89 8.43
N ILE A 137 1.53 -3.49 7.28
CA ILE A 137 0.33 -3.15 6.51
C ILE A 137 -0.94 -3.34 7.35
N THR A 138 -1.04 -4.47 8.04
CA THR A 138 -2.19 -4.79 8.91
C THR A 138 -2.29 -3.79 10.07
N GLY A 139 -1.17 -3.51 10.76
CA GLY A 139 -1.13 -2.55 11.85
C GLY A 139 -1.54 -1.13 11.42
N CYS A 140 -1.00 -0.65 10.30
CA CYS A 140 -1.36 0.65 9.74
C CYS A 140 -2.84 0.72 9.35
N THR A 141 -3.38 -0.34 8.76
CA THR A 141 -4.79 -0.41 8.36
C THR A 141 -5.71 -0.26 9.58
N PHE A 142 -5.46 -1.02 10.66
CA PHE A 142 -6.24 -0.89 11.90
C PHE A 142 -6.09 0.47 12.57
N PHE A 143 -4.89 1.05 12.53
CA PHE A 143 -4.65 2.39 13.07
C PHE A 143 -5.52 3.46 12.37
N PHE A 144 -5.57 3.45 11.03
CA PHE A 144 -6.38 4.43 10.29
C PHE A 144 -7.89 4.16 10.39
N MET A 145 -8.31 2.89 10.48
CA MET A 145 -9.72 2.58 10.76
C MET A 145 -10.16 3.10 12.13
N SER A 146 -9.31 2.92 13.16
CA SER A 146 -9.56 3.49 14.49
C SER A 146 -9.64 5.02 14.43
N LEU A 147 -8.70 5.67 13.75
CA LEU A 147 -8.71 7.13 13.57
C LEU A 147 -10.00 7.62 12.89
N ALA A 148 -10.49 6.91 11.88
CA ALA A 148 -11.75 7.23 11.21
C ALA A 148 -12.96 7.14 12.15
N LEU A 149 -13.01 6.12 13.02
CA LEU A 149 -14.05 6.01 14.05
C LEU A 149 -13.98 7.16 15.06
N TRP A 150 -12.78 7.56 15.48
CA TRP A 150 -12.59 8.72 16.35
C TRP A 150 -13.11 10.02 15.71
N VAL A 151 -12.82 10.23 14.42
CA VAL A 151 -13.34 11.37 13.66
C VAL A 151 -14.87 11.33 13.59
N TYR A 152 -15.45 10.17 13.30
CA TYR A 152 -16.91 10.01 13.28
C TYR A 152 -17.56 10.32 14.63
N MET A 153 -16.99 9.81 15.73
CA MET A 153 -17.47 10.14 17.08
C MET A 153 -17.38 11.64 17.37
N ALA A 154 -16.29 12.30 16.97
CA ALA A 154 -16.15 13.75 17.12
C ALA A 154 -17.21 14.52 16.31
N MET A 155 -17.51 14.09 15.07
CA MET A 155 -18.60 14.68 14.29
C MET A 155 -19.96 14.51 14.99
N LYS A 156 -20.23 13.32 15.55
CA LYS A 156 -21.48 13.07 16.30
C LYS A 156 -21.62 13.91 17.56
N LEU A 157 -20.53 14.23 18.24
CA LEU A 157 -20.55 14.99 19.49
C LEU A 157 -20.57 16.50 19.28
N PHE A 158 -19.87 17.01 18.26
CA PHE A 158 -19.64 18.46 18.11
C PHE A 158 -20.33 19.09 16.91
N VAL A 159 -20.71 18.31 15.89
CA VAL A 159 -21.24 18.84 14.62
C VAL A 159 -22.72 18.51 14.44
N TYR A 160 -23.11 17.28 14.71
CA TYR A 160 -24.50 16.86 14.49
C TYR A 160 -25.44 17.42 15.56
N PRO A 161 -26.71 17.69 15.20
CA PRO A 161 -27.69 18.14 16.18
C PRO A 161 -27.83 17.11 17.30
N LYS A 162 -27.85 17.62 18.54
CA LYS A 162 -27.94 16.80 19.75
C LYS A 162 -29.24 16.00 19.81
N GLU A 163 -30.32 16.59 19.29
CA GLU A 163 -31.65 16.01 19.29
C GLU A 163 -31.98 15.46 17.90
N LEU A 164 -32.45 14.22 17.86
CA LEU A 164 -32.98 13.62 16.64
C LEU A 164 -34.34 14.24 16.30
N PRO A 165 -34.76 14.22 15.03
CA PRO A 165 -36.11 14.61 14.66
C PRO A 165 -37.15 13.84 15.49
N PRO A 166 -38.27 14.46 15.85
CA PRO A 166 -39.22 13.85 16.78
C PRO A 166 -39.90 12.59 16.21
N THR A 167 -39.79 12.33 14.90
CA THR A 167 -40.19 11.07 14.25
C THR A 167 -39.37 9.87 14.69
N PHE A 168 -38.17 10.06 15.26
CA PHE A 168 -37.34 8.99 15.82
C PHE A 168 -37.73 8.61 17.26
N ALA A 169 -38.72 9.28 17.87
CA ALA A 169 -39.27 8.85 19.14
C ALA A 169 -39.92 7.45 18.99
N VAL A 170 -39.72 6.58 19.98
CA VAL A 170 -40.14 5.17 19.93
C VAL A 170 -41.63 5.04 19.60
N ASP A 171 -42.49 5.80 20.29
CA ASP A 171 -43.94 5.76 20.09
C ASP A 171 -44.33 6.15 18.65
N ARG A 172 -43.62 7.10 18.04
CA ARG A 172 -43.87 7.53 16.67
C ARG A 172 -43.35 6.51 15.66
N GLN A 173 -42.20 5.89 15.92
CA GLN A 173 -41.70 4.79 15.10
C GLN A 173 -42.65 3.59 15.13
N GLN A 174 -43.19 3.26 16.30
CA GLN A 174 -44.18 2.19 16.47
C GLN A 174 -45.50 2.53 15.78
N ALA A 175 -46.03 3.76 15.95
CA ALA A 175 -47.23 4.19 15.25
C ALA A 175 -47.04 4.21 13.73
N GLN A 176 -45.86 4.61 13.25
CA GLN A 176 -45.52 4.55 11.83
C GLN A 176 -45.42 3.11 11.34
N MET A 177 -44.81 2.21 12.12
CA MET A 177 -44.73 0.78 11.80
C MET A 177 -46.12 0.14 11.73
N GLN A 178 -46.99 0.44 12.69
CA GLN A 178 -48.37 -0.03 12.70
C GLN A 178 -49.10 0.46 11.45
N ARG A 179 -49.02 1.76 11.15
CA ARG A 179 -49.60 2.32 9.93
C ARG A 179 -49.08 1.61 8.67
N MET A 180 -47.80 1.27 8.61
CA MET A 180 -47.20 0.56 7.49
C MET A 180 -47.76 -0.85 7.31
N ILE A 181 -48.08 -1.54 8.41
CA ILE A 181 -48.77 -2.83 8.43
C ILE A 181 -50.23 -2.65 7.99
N ASP A 182 -50.93 -1.65 8.53
CA ASP A 182 -52.35 -1.40 8.24
C ASP A 182 -52.61 -1.10 6.74
N ILE A 183 -51.67 -0.41 6.08
CA ILE A 183 -51.72 -0.17 4.63
C ILE A 183 -51.06 -1.27 3.80
N SER A 184 -50.61 -2.35 4.45
CA SER A 184 -49.95 -3.51 3.85
C SER A 184 -48.78 -3.14 2.92
N ILE A 185 -47.84 -2.33 3.43
CA ILE A 185 -46.71 -1.87 2.61
C ILE A 185 -45.81 -3.05 2.18
N ASN A 186 -45.64 -3.20 0.86
CA ASN A 186 -44.88 -4.29 0.23
C ASN A 186 -45.30 -5.69 0.76
N PRO A 187 -46.52 -6.16 0.43
CA PRO A 187 -47.13 -7.33 1.08
C PRO A 187 -46.58 -8.69 0.64
N VAL A 188 -45.74 -8.76 -0.39
CA VAL A 188 -45.19 -10.03 -0.92
C VAL A 188 -43.82 -10.36 -0.32
N GLU A 189 -42.89 -9.42 -0.34
CA GLU A 189 -41.49 -9.64 0.09
C GLU A 189 -41.01 -8.65 1.18
N GLY A 190 -41.87 -7.70 1.56
CA GLY A 190 -41.49 -6.57 2.40
C GLY A 190 -41.90 -6.68 3.87
N ILE A 191 -42.16 -5.54 4.49
CA ILE A 191 -42.46 -5.48 5.92
C ILE A 191 -43.81 -6.13 6.22
N ALA A 192 -44.84 -5.84 5.42
CA ALA A 192 -46.17 -6.40 5.60
C ALA A 192 -46.24 -7.91 5.35
N SER A 193 -45.34 -8.49 4.53
CA SER A 193 -45.32 -9.94 4.31
C SER A 193 -44.87 -10.71 5.54
N ASN A 194 -44.10 -10.08 6.43
CA ASN A 194 -43.58 -10.67 7.67
C ASN A 194 -44.52 -10.51 8.87
N TRP A 195 -45.65 -9.80 8.72
CA TRP A 195 -46.66 -9.66 9.76
C TRP A 195 -47.76 -10.73 9.63
N ASP A 196 -48.13 -11.37 10.73
CA ASP A 196 -49.27 -12.29 10.81
C ASP A 196 -50.52 -11.50 11.25
N TYR A 197 -51.39 -11.19 10.29
CA TYR A 197 -52.62 -10.41 10.52
C TYR A 197 -53.68 -11.20 11.32
N GLU A 198 -53.60 -12.53 11.37
CA GLU A 198 -54.55 -13.33 12.16
C GLU A 198 -54.16 -13.31 13.64
N LYS A 199 -52.85 -13.33 13.93
CA LYS A 199 -52.33 -13.37 15.30
C LYS A 199 -51.92 -12.01 15.85
N ASN A 200 -51.93 -10.97 15.02
CA ASN A 200 -51.43 -9.63 15.34
C ASN A 200 -50.01 -9.66 15.94
N ASP A 201 -49.12 -10.45 15.33
CA ASP A 201 -47.72 -10.55 15.74
C ASP A 201 -46.81 -10.78 14.51
N TRP A 202 -45.50 -10.62 14.68
CA TRP A 202 -44.52 -10.93 13.64
C TRP A 202 -44.45 -12.44 13.40
N LYS A 203 -44.38 -12.83 12.13
CA LYS A 203 -44.08 -14.21 11.74
C LYS A 203 -42.71 -14.59 12.29
N LYS A 204 -42.61 -15.81 12.84
CA LYS A 204 -41.35 -16.38 13.34
C LYS A 204 -40.66 -17.22 12.28
#